data_AF-A0A5K1DM79-F1
#
_entry.id   AF-A0A5K1DM79-F1
#
_cell.length_a   1.000
_cell.length_b   1.000
_cell.length_c   1.000
_cell.angle_alpha   90.00
_cell.angle_beta   90.00
_cell.angle_gamma   90.00
#
_symmetry.space_group_name_H-M   'P 1'
#
loop_
_entity.id
_entity.type
_entity.pdbx_description
1 polymer ?
#
loop_
_entity_poly.entity_id
_entity_poly.type
_entity_poly.pdbx_seq_one_letter_code
_entity_poly.pdbx_strand_id
1 'polypeptide(L)'
;LVLQIPVIGYVMGEKGLISRLLCPKFGGYFTYGILEANKQSAPWEPTLRDLLDLYNIRWVGPDTQVFGVIGNPIGHSKGPIVYNTTFKHVGYNGIYVHLLVDDLAVFLNTFAAPDFPAF
;
A
#
# COMPACT_ATOMS: atom_id res chain seq x y z
N LEU A 1 -13.82 23.93 17.79
CA LEU A 1 -14.27 22.53 17.65
C LEU A 1 -13.78 22.02 16.30
N VAL A 2 -12.87 21.05 16.28
CA VAL A 2 -12.51 20.35 15.04
C VAL A 2 -13.50 19.20 14.89
N LEU A 3 -14.32 19.24 13.84
CA LEU A 3 -15.25 18.15 13.52
C LEU A 3 -14.43 16.99 12.93
N GLN A 4 -14.44 15.84 13.61
CA GLN A 4 -13.90 14.59 13.08
C GLN A 4 -15.02 13.86 12.33
N ILE A 5 -14.86 13.72 11.01
CA ILE A 5 -15.85 13.12 10.11
C ILE A 5 -15.22 11.89 9.44
N PRO A 6 -15.95 10.77 9.29
CA PRO A 6 -15.47 9.64 8.50
C PRO A 6 -15.20 10.04 7.04
N VAL A 7 -14.01 9.75 6.54
CA VAL A 7 -13.59 10.07 5.16
C VAL A 7 -13.18 8.81 4.42
N ILE A 8 -13.64 8.70 3.17
CA ILE A 8 -13.16 7.71 2.21
C ILE A 8 -12.32 8.47 1.19
N GLY A 9 -11.01 8.26 1.22
CA GLY A 9 -10.06 8.92 0.32
C GLY A 9 -9.12 7.90 -0.29
N TYR A 10 -8.99 7.91 -1.61
CA TYR A 10 -8.02 7.11 -2.35
C TYR A 10 -7.66 7.81 -3.66
N VAL A 11 -6.54 7.40 -4.24
CA VAL A 11 -6.02 7.91 -5.51
C VAL A 11 -6.17 6.81 -6.56
N MET A 12 -6.66 7.17 -7.73
CA MET A 12 -6.85 6.25 -8.86
C MET A 12 -5.53 6.00 -9.62
N GLY A 13 -5.52 4.94 -10.44
CA GLY A 13 -4.38 4.54 -11.25
C GLY A 13 -3.30 3.78 -10.48
N GLU A 14 -2.32 3.24 -11.21
CA GLU A 14 -1.27 2.36 -10.68
C GLU A 14 -0.43 3.06 -9.59
N LYS A 15 -0.06 4.33 -9.80
CA LYS A 15 0.66 5.15 -8.80
C LYS A 15 -0.14 5.38 -7.52
N GLY A 16 -1.47 5.31 -7.61
CA GLY A 16 -2.38 5.47 -6.48
C GLY A 16 -2.53 4.23 -5.60
N LEU A 17 -1.96 3.07 -5.98
CA LEU A 17 -2.10 1.80 -5.26
C LEU A 17 -1.82 1.94 -3.75
N ILE A 18 -0.75 2.66 -3.39
CA ILE A 18 -0.35 2.85 -1.98
C ILE A 18 -1.45 3.48 -1.12
N SER A 19 -2.27 4.38 -1.69
CA SER A 19 -3.38 5.02 -0.96
C SER A 19 -4.47 4.01 -0.56
N ARG A 20 -4.67 2.97 -1.37
CA ARG A 20 -5.64 1.91 -1.09
C ARG A 20 -5.12 0.95 -0.02
N LEU A 21 -3.81 0.69 -0.02
CA LEU A 21 -3.16 -0.24 0.92
C LEU A 21 -2.98 0.37 2.31
N LEU A 22 -2.65 1.67 2.39
CA LEU A 22 -2.36 2.36 3.65
C LEU A 22 -3.58 3.07 4.26
N CYS A 23 -4.78 2.81 3.71
CA CYS A 23 -6.04 3.30 4.25
C CYS A 23 -6.19 3.04 5.77
N PRO A 24 -5.92 1.81 6.30
CA PRO A 24 -5.98 1.56 7.75
C PRO A 24 -4.94 2.33 8.57
N LYS A 25 -3.76 2.62 7.99
CA LYS A 25 -2.69 3.37 8.66
C LYS A 25 -3.02 4.85 8.80
N PHE A 26 -3.58 5.46 7.75
CA PHE A 26 -3.80 6.91 7.68
C PHE A 26 -5.26 7.34 7.93
N GLY A 27 -6.08 6.47 8.51
CA GLY A 27 -7.42 6.82 9.01
C GLY A 27 -8.52 6.85 7.95
N GLY A 28 -8.33 6.18 6.81
CA GLY A 28 -9.41 6.01 5.84
C GLY A 28 -10.51 5.08 6.38
N TYR A 29 -11.77 5.42 6.09
CA TYR A 29 -12.92 4.68 6.61
C TYR A 29 -13.07 3.28 5.99
N PHE A 30 -12.86 3.16 4.68
CA PHE A 30 -12.72 1.86 4.00
C PHE A 30 -11.81 1.96 2.78
N THR A 31 -11.32 0.79 2.34
CA THR A 31 -10.73 0.59 1.01
C THR A 31 -11.50 -0.51 0.28
N TYR A 32 -11.28 -0.64 -1.02
CA TYR A 32 -11.98 -1.62 -1.85
C TYR A 32 -10.99 -2.49 -2.62
N GLY A 33 -11.41 -3.72 -2.90
CA GLY A 33 -10.69 -4.65 -3.74
C GLY A 33 -11.69 -5.34 -4.68
N ILE A 34 -11.24 -5.65 -5.88
CA ILE A 34 -12.06 -6.37 -6.87
C ILE A 34 -12.13 -7.86 -6.53
N LEU A 35 -13.24 -8.51 -6.87
CA LEU A 35 -13.42 -9.94 -6.58
C LEU A 35 -12.53 -10.83 -7.45
N GLU A 36 -12.42 -10.50 -8.73
CA GLU A 36 -11.64 -11.24 -9.72
C GLU A 36 -10.99 -10.27 -10.70
N ALA A 37 -9.78 -10.57 -11.18
CA ALA A 37 -9.01 -9.71 -12.08
C ALA A 37 -9.72 -9.44 -13.43
N ASN A 38 -10.60 -10.34 -13.86
CA ASN A 38 -11.43 -10.20 -15.05
C ASN A 38 -12.60 -9.18 -14.89
N LYS A 39 -12.82 -8.65 -13.68
CA LYS A 39 -13.82 -7.61 -13.35
C LYS A 39 -13.16 -6.28 -12.96
N GLN A 40 -11.96 -6.02 -13.47
CA GLN A 40 -11.27 -4.73 -13.28
C GLN A 40 -12.08 -3.60 -13.89
N SER A 41 -12.34 -2.56 -13.09
CA SER A 41 -12.89 -1.30 -13.59
C SER A 41 -11.78 -0.37 -14.09
N ALA A 42 -10.54 -0.59 -13.62
CA ALA A 42 -9.33 0.06 -14.09
C ALA A 42 -8.13 -0.92 -14.08
N PRO A 43 -7.10 -0.69 -14.91
CA PRO A 43 -5.83 -1.39 -14.78
C PRO A 43 -5.24 -1.20 -13.37
N TRP A 44 -4.68 -2.28 -12.80
CA TRP A 44 -3.93 -2.28 -11.52
C TRP A 44 -4.75 -2.18 -10.23
N GLU A 45 -6.05 -2.46 -10.28
CA GLU A 45 -6.84 -2.59 -9.06
C GLU A 45 -6.46 -3.87 -8.30
N PRO A 46 -6.10 -3.77 -6.99
CA PRO A 46 -5.78 -4.94 -6.20
C PRO A 46 -7.03 -5.80 -6.00
N THR A 47 -6.87 -7.12 -6.10
CA THR A 47 -7.97 -8.02 -5.76
C THR A 47 -8.18 -8.05 -4.24
N LEU A 48 -9.39 -8.43 -3.80
CA LEU A 48 -9.65 -8.67 -2.37
C LEU A 48 -8.66 -9.69 -1.79
N ARG A 49 -8.27 -10.68 -2.59
CA ARG A 49 -7.26 -11.68 -2.23
C ARG A 49 -5.89 -11.03 -2.01
N ASP A 50 -5.45 -10.15 -2.91
CA ASP A 50 -4.16 -9.47 -2.75
C ASP A 50 -4.16 -8.59 -1.48
N LEU A 51 -5.25 -7.86 -1.22
CA LEU A 51 -5.36 -7.04 -0.02
C LEU A 51 -5.22 -7.88 1.26
N LEU A 52 -5.90 -9.03 1.31
CA LEU A 52 -5.94 -9.87 2.51
C LEU A 52 -4.69 -10.75 2.69
N ASP A 53 -4.23 -11.38 1.60
CA ASP A 53 -3.22 -12.43 1.66
C ASP A 53 -1.82 -11.92 1.31
N LEU A 54 -1.70 -11.04 0.31
CA LEU A 54 -0.41 -10.50 -0.14
C LEU A 54 0.04 -9.31 0.72
N TYR A 55 -0.83 -8.32 0.88
CA TYR A 55 -0.50 -7.10 1.62
C TYR A 55 -0.89 -7.15 3.11
N ASN A 56 -1.56 -8.23 3.54
CA ASN A 56 -1.96 -8.44 4.93
C ASN A 56 -2.68 -7.22 5.53
N ILE A 57 -3.59 -6.58 4.80
CA ILE A 57 -4.17 -5.28 5.16
C ILE A 57 -4.83 -5.26 6.56
N ARG A 58 -5.29 -6.41 7.05
CA ARG A 58 -5.87 -6.55 8.40
C ARG A 58 -4.85 -6.36 9.54
N TRP A 59 -3.56 -6.44 9.23
CA TRP A 59 -2.46 -6.24 10.16
C TRP A 59 -1.90 -4.81 10.11
N VAL A 60 -2.33 -4.01 9.12
CA VAL A 60 -1.90 -2.63 8.97
C VAL A 60 -2.66 -1.76 9.96
N GLY A 61 -1.93 -0.97 10.74
CA GLY A 61 -2.45 0.02 11.67
C GLY A 61 -1.60 1.30 11.68
N PRO A 62 -1.94 2.26 12.55
CA PRO A 62 -1.27 3.56 12.60
C PRO A 62 0.26 3.48 12.75
N ASP A 63 0.74 2.51 13.53
CA ASP A 63 2.18 2.34 13.82
C ASP A 63 2.92 1.45 12.82
N THR A 64 2.23 0.87 11.83
CA THR A 64 2.88 -0.01 10.84
C THR A 64 3.89 0.75 10.01
N GLN A 65 5.11 0.25 9.93
CA GLN A 65 6.17 0.84 9.10
C GLN A 65 6.00 0.45 7.63
N VAL A 66 6.23 1.40 6.73
CA VAL A 66 6.00 1.22 5.28
C VAL A 66 7.33 1.06 4.56
N PHE A 67 7.50 -0.10 3.96
CA PHE A 67 8.60 -0.44 3.08
C PHE A 67 8.07 -0.56 1.65
N GLY A 68 8.94 -0.49 0.66
CA GLY A 68 8.53 -0.83 -0.69
C GLY A 68 9.69 -1.05 -1.62
N VAL A 69 9.37 -1.43 -2.86
CA VAL A 69 10.32 -1.52 -3.95
C VAL A 69 10.02 -0.40 -4.93
N ILE A 70 11.02 0.42 -5.21
CA ILE A 70 10.94 1.51 -6.20
C ILE A 70 11.28 0.98 -7.58
N GLY A 71 10.47 1.32 -8.58
CA GLY A 71 10.84 1.09 -9.98
C GLY A 71 9.80 1.60 -10.98
N ASN A 72 10.16 1.52 -12.26
CA ASN A 72 9.31 1.88 -13.39
C ASN A 72 9.81 1.13 -14.64
N PRO A 73 9.16 0.01 -15.05
CA PRO A 73 7.93 -0.58 -14.52
C PRO A 73 8.13 -1.31 -13.19
N ILE A 74 7.05 -1.55 -12.42
CA ILE A 74 7.15 -2.15 -11.08
C ILE A 74 6.28 -3.38 -10.83
N GLY A 75 5.19 -3.57 -11.58
CA GLY A 75 4.20 -4.63 -11.32
C GLY A 75 4.70 -6.08 -11.43
N HIS A 76 5.91 -6.31 -11.95
CA HIS A 76 6.53 -7.64 -12.05
C HIS A 76 7.31 -8.04 -10.79
N SER A 77 7.53 -7.09 -9.87
CA SER A 77 8.32 -7.37 -8.67
C SER A 77 7.62 -8.38 -7.76
N LYS A 78 8.40 -9.32 -7.23
CA LYS A 78 7.92 -10.29 -6.23
C LYS A 78 8.29 -9.87 -4.80
N GLY A 79 8.88 -8.68 -4.63
CA GLY A 79 9.28 -8.13 -3.32
C GLY A 79 8.15 -8.20 -2.30
N PRO A 80 6.94 -7.68 -2.59
CA PRO A 80 5.82 -7.74 -1.66
C PRO A 80 5.44 -9.16 -1.22
N ILE A 81 5.58 -10.17 -2.09
CA ILE A 81 5.30 -11.57 -1.73
C ILE A 81 6.29 -12.03 -0.65
N VAL A 82 7.59 -11.80 -0.87
CA VAL A 82 8.65 -12.25 0.04
C VAL A 82 8.59 -11.51 1.37
N TYR A 83 8.55 -10.18 1.32
CA TYR A 83 8.66 -9.36 2.53
C TYR A 83 7.39 -9.38 3.38
N ASN A 84 6.19 -9.30 2.80
CA ASN A 84 4.97 -9.34 3.62
C ASN A 84 4.75 -10.72 4.26
N THR A 85 5.11 -11.81 3.57
CA THR A 85 5.11 -13.15 4.16
C THR A 85 6.09 -13.22 5.33
N THR A 86 7.29 -12.67 5.16
CA THR A 86 8.33 -12.67 6.19
C THR A 86 7.94 -11.81 7.38
N PHE A 87 7.49 -10.57 7.17
CA PHE A 87 7.02 -9.67 8.23
C PHE A 87 5.93 -10.32 9.07
N LYS A 88 4.92 -10.91 8.42
CA LYS A 88 3.87 -11.66 9.11
C LYS A 88 4.42 -12.86 9.89
N HIS A 89 5.33 -13.63 9.29
CA HIS A 89 5.89 -14.83 9.91
C HIS A 89 6.70 -14.51 11.17
N VAL A 90 7.49 -13.43 11.15
CA VAL A 90 8.33 -13.02 12.30
C VAL A 90 7.63 -12.04 13.25
N GLY A 91 6.37 -11.68 12.98
CA GLY A 91 5.61 -10.73 13.81
C GLY A 91 6.13 -9.28 13.73
N TYR A 92 6.81 -8.91 12.64
CA TYR A 92 7.28 -7.54 12.44
C TYR A 92 6.14 -6.65 11.92
N ASN A 93 5.95 -5.48 12.55
CA ASN A 93 4.90 -4.53 12.20
C ASN A 93 5.27 -3.69 10.98
N GLY A 94 5.35 -4.35 9.82
CA GLY A 94 5.69 -3.71 8.55
C GLY A 94 4.77 -4.15 7.41
N ILE A 95 4.63 -3.28 6.42
CA ILE A 95 4.04 -3.59 5.12
C ILE A 95 5.07 -3.26 4.03
N TYR A 96 5.18 -4.12 3.02
CA TYR A 96 6.04 -3.94 1.85
C TYR A 96 5.17 -3.77 0.60
N VAL A 97 5.33 -2.66 -0.13
CA VAL A 97 4.47 -2.27 -1.26
C VAL A 97 5.24 -2.04 -2.57
N HIS A 98 4.52 -2.04 -3.69
CA HIS A 98 5.06 -1.57 -4.96
C HIS A 98 5.00 -0.03 -5.02
N LEU A 99 6.09 0.59 -5.49
CA LEU A 99 6.19 2.04 -5.65
C LEU A 99 6.57 2.37 -7.10
N LEU A 100 5.56 2.71 -7.91
CA LEU A 100 5.77 3.17 -9.28
C LEU A 100 6.25 4.63 -9.26
N VAL A 101 7.53 4.85 -9.55
CA VAL A 101 8.19 6.16 -9.39
C VAL A 101 8.84 6.61 -10.70
N ASP A 102 8.55 7.82 -11.15
CA ASP A 102 9.24 8.41 -12.32
C ASP A 102 10.49 9.21 -11.93
N ASP A 103 10.43 9.93 -10.81
CA ASP A 103 11.52 10.76 -10.29
C ASP A 103 11.87 10.35 -8.86
N LEU A 104 13.07 9.78 -8.70
CA LEU A 104 13.55 9.29 -7.43
C LEU A 104 13.77 10.40 -6.40
N ALA A 105 14.29 11.56 -6.82
CA ALA A 105 14.59 12.66 -5.90
C ALA A 105 13.29 13.26 -5.34
N VAL A 106 12.30 13.48 -6.19
CA VAL A 106 10.96 13.94 -5.77
C VAL A 106 10.31 12.92 -4.83
N PHE A 107 10.39 11.63 -5.16
CA PHE A 107 9.84 10.57 -4.32
C PHE A 107 10.46 10.55 -2.91
N LEU A 108 11.79 10.51 -2.82
CA LEU A 108 12.50 10.47 -1.54
C LEU A 108 12.23 11.73 -0.69
N ASN A 109 12.11 12.90 -1.32
CA ASN A 109 11.73 14.13 -0.63
C ASN A 109 10.27 14.12 -0.15
N THR A 110 9.37 13.48 -0.89
CA THR A 110 7.94 13.40 -0.54
C THR A 110 7.69 12.41 0.60
N PHE A 111 8.39 11.27 0.60
CA PHE A 111 8.23 10.19 1.58
C PHE A 111 9.41 10.12 2.57
N ALA A 112 9.81 11.27 3.11
CA ALA A 112 10.92 11.40 4.07
C ALA A 112 10.50 11.20 5.54
N ALA A 113 9.22 10.96 5.81
CA ALA A 113 8.70 10.80 7.16
C ALA A 113 9.14 9.46 7.79
N PRO A 114 9.22 9.36 9.14
CA PRO A 114 9.62 8.13 9.83
C PRO A 114 8.73 6.91 9.55
N ASP A 115 7.52 7.13 9.04
CA ASP A 115 6.63 6.08 8.56
C ASP A 115 7.22 5.25 7.42
N PHE A 116 8.20 5.80 6.67
CA PHE A 116 8.83 5.21 5.50
C PHE A 116 10.33 4.98 5.74
N PRO A 117 10.71 3.98 6.55
CA PRO A 117 12.10 3.82 6.98
C PRO A 117 13.06 3.33 5.88
N ALA A 118 12.58 2.63 4.85
CA ALA A 118 13.42 2.10 3.77
C ALA A 118 12.64 1.73 2.50
N PHE A 119 13.34 1.69 1.37
CA PHE A 119 12.88 1.32 0.03
C PHE A 119 13.87 0.40 -0.69
#